data_AF-A0A960TI03-F1
#
_entry.id   AF-A0A960TI03-F1
#
_cell.length_a   1.000
_cell.length_b   1.000
_cell.length_c   1.000
_cell.angle_alpha   90.00
_cell.angle_beta   90.00
_cell.angle_gamma   90.00
#
_symmetry.space_group_name_H-M   'P 1'
#
loop_
_entity.id
_entity.type
_entity.pdbx_description
1 polymer ?
#
loop_
_entity_poly.entity_id
_entity_poly.type
_entity_poly.pdbx_seq_one_letter_code
_entity_poly.pdbx_strand_id
1 'polypeptide(L)'
;MSIAIENRKIRIGDIKDLWRKNHLQLDIPIIDMHHIWLIYLILVLENDLKLGNFKTGNYNFHQISSELITFTINNFAIEEEIIKKFKYPQMNDHFNQHTLFVNYIKENTVVGKIKKLEVIEDTIFFLKNWLNEHIKIEDRSFVDYTNKNGQDINKFVKRLIDNDYISLKVTEKQKKLYYYILQKKFDIKIESKDIVSEVIKFWKTYKLGIGIPILNMQNLWLVKLMIELEYSFEQKNPLIRKDILRRIFREVEVYYREHFDVEESILRGMNFPGKIEHFKKHDDIKELIHSHKKQMETNKEMPRELAVTLKNWLVSHVSFEDKKFKKLYSKNKESVTKFVKQKIIDKKFIIHPEQLNLYSVIKVMLEAEAEG
;
A
#
# COMPACT_ATOMS: atom_id res chain seq x y z
N MET A 1 -1.43 20.22 4.02
CA MET A 1 -0.77 19.30 3.07
C MET A 1 -1.69 19.12 1.86
N SER A 2 -1.13 19.21 0.67
CA SER A 2 -1.80 18.89 -0.60
C SER A 2 -1.22 17.56 -1.10
N ILE A 3 -2.04 16.66 -1.65
CA ILE A 3 -1.51 15.46 -2.31
C ILE A 3 -1.45 15.81 -3.80
N ALA A 4 -0.23 15.93 -4.33
CA ALA A 4 -0.03 16.04 -5.77
C ALA A 4 -0.18 14.65 -6.38
N ILE A 5 -1.21 14.50 -7.18
CA ILE A 5 -1.40 13.36 -8.07
C ILE A 5 -1.61 14.02 -9.43
N GLU A 6 -0.70 13.76 -10.36
CA GLU A 6 -0.82 14.21 -11.76
C GLU A 6 -1.11 15.72 -11.91
N ASN A 7 -0.25 16.57 -11.31
CA ASN A 7 -0.32 18.04 -11.42
C ASN A 7 -1.54 18.75 -10.80
N ARG A 8 -2.35 18.07 -9.99
CA ARG A 8 -3.56 18.67 -9.37
C ARG A 8 -3.44 18.75 -7.85
N LYS A 9 -3.54 19.97 -7.29
CA LYS A 9 -3.43 20.24 -5.85
C LYS A 9 -4.81 20.21 -5.18
N ILE A 10 -5.27 19.05 -4.72
CA ILE A 10 -6.40 18.99 -3.78
C ILE A 10 -5.88 19.20 -2.35
N ARG A 11 -6.55 20.07 -1.60
CA ARG A 11 -6.26 20.23 -0.18
C ARG A 11 -6.89 19.07 0.56
N ILE A 12 -6.07 18.29 1.28
CA ILE A 12 -6.59 17.16 2.06
C ILE A 12 -7.54 17.62 3.17
N GLY A 13 -7.43 18.89 3.58
CA GLY A 13 -8.38 19.52 4.50
C GLY A 13 -9.81 19.45 3.99
N ASP A 14 -10.04 19.62 2.69
CA ASP A 14 -11.39 19.64 2.12
C ASP A 14 -12.06 18.26 2.21
N ILE A 15 -11.29 17.18 1.98
CA ILE A 15 -11.75 15.80 2.16
C ILE A 15 -12.04 15.52 3.64
N LYS A 16 -11.13 15.92 4.54
CA LYS A 16 -11.30 15.74 6.00
C LYS A 16 -12.55 16.44 6.51
N ASP A 17 -12.76 17.67 6.05
CA ASP A 17 -13.90 18.48 6.45
C ASP A 17 -15.21 17.84 6.00
N LEU A 18 -15.33 17.44 4.73
CA LEU A 18 -16.51 16.73 4.24
C LEU A 18 -16.75 15.43 5.01
N TRP A 19 -15.71 14.61 5.17
CA TRP A 19 -15.82 13.32 5.85
C TRP A 19 -16.29 13.45 7.30
N ARG A 20 -15.70 14.38 8.06
CA ARG A 20 -15.96 14.54 9.50
C ARG A 20 -17.23 15.33 9.78
N LYS A 21 -17.43 16.47 9.11
CA LYS A 21 -18.59 17.34 9.34
C LYS A 21 -19.89 16.64 8.98
N ASN A 22 -19.87 15.77 7.98
CA ASN A 22 -21.06 15.04 7.55
C ASN A 22 -21.22 13.67 8.20
N HIS A 23 -20.32 13.28 9.11
CA HIS A 23 -20.36 12.00 9.83
C HIS A 23 -20.47 10.79 8.90
N LEU A 24 -19.59 10.69 7.90
CA LEU A 24 -19.69 9.67 6.84
C LEU A 24 -19.06 8.32 7.20
N GLN A 25 -18.42 8.20 8.36
CA GLN A 25 -17.76 6.96 8.78
C GLN A 25 -18.77 5.89 9.21
N LEU A 26 -18.64 4.69 8.63
CA LEU A 26 -19.48 3.51 8.91
C LEU A 26 -18.77 2.44 9.74
N ASP A 27 -17.48 2.61 10.00
CA ASP A 27 -16.64 1.65 10.73
C ASP A 27 -16.49 0.28 10.03
N ILE A 28 -16.58 0.30 8.71
CA ILE A 28 -16.28 -0.82 7.82
C ILE A 28 -15.08 -0.38 6.97
N PRO A 29 -13.82 -0.76 7.31
CA PRO A 29 -12.63 -0.13 6.76
C PRO A 29 -12.51 -0.10 5.24
N ILE A 30 -12.96 -1.17 4.56
CA ILE A 30 -12.91 -1.23 3.09
C ILE A 30 -13.91 -0.27 2.44
N ILE A 31 -15.13 -0.17 3.01
CA ILE A 31 -16.20 0.71 2.54
C ILE A 31 -15.84 2.17 2.84
N ASP A 32 -15.41 2.48 4.06
CA ASP A 32 -14.97 3.83 4.42
C ASP A 32 -13.83 4.31 3.50
N MET A 33 -12.89 3.43 3.16
CA MET A 33 -11.81 3.74 2.23
C MET A 33 -12.32 3.99 0.82
N HIS A 34 -13.33 3.24 0.40
CA HIS A 34 -13.96 3.45 -0.88
C HIS A 34 -14.68 4.80 -0.95
N HIS A 35 -15.50 5.12 0.03
CA HIS A 35 -16.20 6.41 0.10
C HIS A 35 -15.23 7.59 0.09
N ILE A 36 -14.12 7.51 0.83
CA ILE A 36 -13.08 8.55 0.83
C ILE A 36 -12.44 8.72 -0.56
N TRP A 37 -12.23 7.62 -1.31
CA TRP A 37 -11.72 7.69 -2.67
C TRP A 37 -12.71 8.34 -3.63
N LEU A 38 -14.00 8.00 -3.53
CA LEU A 38 -15.06 8.62 -4.33
C LEU A 38 -15.14 10.13 -4.06
N ILE A 39 -15.09 10.56 -2.79
CA ILE A 39 -15.03 11.98 -2.41
C ILE A 39 -13.82 12.65 -3.06
N TYR A 40 -12.64 12.01 -3.04
CA TYR A 40 -11.46 12.54 -3.69
C TYR A 40 -11.67 12.74 -5.20
N LEU A 41 -12.19 11.75 -5.93
CA LEU A 41 -12.46 11.86 -7.36
C LEU A 41 -13.44 12.99 -7.68
N ILE A 42 -14.51 13.14 -6.90
CA ILE A 42 -15.50 14.21 -7.04
C ILE A 42 -14.85 15.58 -6.83
N LEU A 43 -14.00 15.72 -5.81
CA LEU A 43 -13.28 16.98 -5.58
C LEU A 43 -12.26 17.29 -6.69
N VAL A 44 -11.69 16.27 -7.35
CA VAL A 44 -10.84 16.47 -8.54
C VAL A 44 -11.66 17.06 -9.68
N LEU A 45 -12.86 16.53 -9.93
CA LEU A 45 -13.77 17.10 -10.91
C LEU A 45 -14.18 18.54 -10.55
N GLU A 46 -14.53 18.79 -9.29
CA GLU A 46 -14.92 20.13 -8.81
C GLU A 46 -13.78 21.15 -8.93
N ASN A 47 -12.55 20.74 -8.63
CA ASN A 47 -11.38 21.60 -8.76
C ASN A 47 -11.05 21.91 -10.23
N ASP A 48 -11.14 20.92 -11.11
CA ASP A 48 -10.96 21.14 -12.55
C ASP A 48 -12.00 22.09 -13.14
N LEU A 49 -13.25 21.97 -12.68
CA LEU A 49 -14.33 22.87 -13.06
C LEU A 49 -13.98 24.32 -12.68
N LYS A 50 -13.58 24.54 -11.42
CA LYS A 50 -13.20 25.86 -10.90
C LYS A 50 -12.01 26.48 -11.62
N LEU A 51 -11.05 25.67 -12.04
CA LEU A 51 -9.87 26.13 -12.77
C LEU A 51 -10.14 26.34 -14.28
N GLY A 52 -11.34 26.01 -14.76
CA GLY A 52 -11.67 26.09 -16.18
C GLY A 52 -10.90 25.08 -17.03
N ASN A 53 -10.47 23.97 -16.44
CA ASN A 53 -9.67 22.93 -17.11
C ASN A 53 -10.48 22.09 -18.12
N PHE A 54 -11.81 22.25 -18.14
CA PHE A 54 -12.72 21.62 -19.10
C PHE A 54 -12.92 22.49 -20.35
N LYS A 55 -11.84 22.75 -21.11
CA LYS A 55 -11.93 23.35 -22.46
C LYS A 55 -11.79 22.29 -23.56
N THR A 56 -12.59 22.45 -24.61
CA THR A 56 -12.78 21.60 -25.81
C THR A 56 -11.98 20.31 -25.89
N GLY A 57 -12.64 19.18 -25.62
CA GLY A 57 -12.09 17.82 -25.77
C GLY A 57 -12.33 16.91 -24.56
N ASN A 58 -12.56 17.49 -23.37
CA ASN A 58 -13.04 16.90 -22.10
C ASN A 58 -12.59 15.46 -21.74
N TYR A 59 -11.41 15.05 -22.22
CA TYR A 59 -10.83 13.73 -21.97
C TYR A 59 -10.62 13.47 -20.47
N ASN A 60 -10.22 14.51 -19.71
CA ASN A 60 -10.04 14.42 -18.26
C ASN A 60 -11.35 14.14 -17.49
N PHE A 61 -12.46 14.78 -17.88
CA PHE A 61 -13.77 14.55 -17.27
C PHE A 61 -14.22 13.10 -17.52
N HIS A 62 -14.08 12.62 -18.76
CA HIS A 62 -14.42 11.24 -19.12
C HIS A 62 -13.55 10.22 -18.38
N GLN A 63 -12.23 10.44 -18.31
CA GLN A 63 -11.30 9.54 -17.61
C GLN A 63 -11.64 9.43 -16.12
N ILE A 64 -11.81 10.57 -15.43
CA ILE A 64 -12.12 10.56 -13.99
C ILE A 64 -13.52 9.98 -13.75
N SER A 65 -14.49 10.27 -14.62
CA SER A 65 -15.83 9.68 -14.52
C SER A 65 -15.82 8.16 -14.73
N SER A 66 -15.00 7.66 -15.65
CA SER A 66 -14.81 6.22 -15.87
C SER A 66 -14.18 5.54 -14.64
N GLU A 67 -13.18 6.18 -14.03
CA GLU A 67 -12.61 5.70 -12.76
C GLU A 67 -13.65 5.71 -11.64
N LEU A 68 -14.44 6.78 -11.53
CA LEU A 68 -15.52 6.91 -10.55
C LEU A 68 -16.58 5.82 -10.72
N ILE A 69 -17.04 5.54 -11.94
CA ILE A 69 -17.99 4.45 -12.23
C ILE A 69 -17.41 3.10 -11.81
N THR A 70 -16.19 2.79 -12.25
CA THR A 70 -15.53 1.51 -11.96
C THR A 70 -15.46 1.27 -10.45
N PHE A 71 -15.08 2.31 -9.72
CA PHE A 71 -14.90 2.24 -8.29
C PHE A 71 -16.24 2.18 -7.53
N THR A 72 -17.25 2.92 -7.99
CA THR A 72 -18.62 2.89 -7.46
C THR A 72 -19.22 1.49 -7.58
N ILE A 73 -19.09 0.84 -8.75
CA ILE A 73 -19.61 -0.53 -8.98
C ILE A 73 -18.94 -1.52 -8.01
N ASN A 74 -17.62 -1.42 -7.82
CA ASN A 74 -16.91 -2.29 -6.89
C ASN A 74 -17.33 -2.05 -5.43
N ASN A 75 -17.59 -0.80 -5.04
CA ASN A 75 -18.10 -0.46 -3.72
C ASN A 75 -19.47 -1.10 -3.48
N PHE A 76 -20.40 -0.84 -4.40
CA PHE A 76 -21.76 -1.37 -4.33
C PHE A 76 -21.78 -2.88 -4.30
N ALA A 77 -20.95 -3.57 -5.10
CA ALA A 77 -20.87 -5.03 -5.05
C ALA A 77 -20.58 -5.56 -3.63
N ILE A 78 -19.71 -4.89 -2.86
CA ILE A 78 -19.39 -5.32 -1.49
C ILE A 78 -20.56 -5.04 -0.54
N GLU A 79 -21.14 -3.83 -0.62
CA GLU A 79 -22.30 -3.45 0.19
C GLU A 79 -23.48 -4.38 -0.06
N GLU A 80 -23.75 -4.71 -1.32
CA GLU A 80 -24.83 -5.60 -1.71
C GLU A 80 -24.61 -7.04 -1.18
N GLU A 81 -23.37 -7.52 -1.16
CA GLU A 81 -23.06 -8.82 -0.55
C GLU A 81 -23.24 -8.80 0.98
N ILE A 82 -22.89 -7.70 1.65
CA ILE A 82 -23.17 -7.49 3.09
C ILE A 82 -24.69 -7.47 3.32
N ILE A 83 -25.41 -6.67 2.56
CA ILE A 83 -26.86 -6.50 2.63
C ILE A 83 -27.59 -7.84 2.41
N LYS A 84 -27.23 -8.60 1.37
CA LYS A 84 -27.78 -9.95 1.10
C LYS A 84 -27.47 -10.90 2.24
N LYS A 85 -26.21 -10.91 2.70
CA LYS A 85 -25.76 -11.82 3.76
C LYS A 85 -26.57 -11.66 5.04
N PHE A 86 -26.85 -10.42 5.39
CA PHE A 86 -27.52 -10.06 6.65
C PHE A 86 -29.02 -9.82 6.50
N LYS A 87 -29.57 -9.98 5.29
CA LYS A 87 -31.00 -9.90 4.97
C LYS A 87 -31.60 -8.56 5.41
N TYR A 88 -30.98 -7.46 5.00
CA TYR A 88 -31.49 -6.12 5.28
C TYR A 88 -32.88 -5.92 4.62
N PRO A 89 -33.92 -5.48 5.35
CA PRO A 89 -35.29 -5.42 4.82
C PRO A 89 -35.49 -4.51 3.60
N GLN A 90 -34.77 -3.39 3.53
CA GLN A 90 -34.86 -2.41 2.44
C GLN A 90 -33.85 -2.68 1.31
N MET A 91 -33.36 -3.92 1.20
CA MET A 91 -32.37 -4.32 0.19
C MET A 91 -32.73 -3.91 -1.24
N ASN A 92 -33.98 -4.14 -1.66
CA ASN A 92 -34.39 -3.84 -3.03
C ASN A 92 -34.34 -2.35 -3.35
N ASP A 93 -34.76 -1.51 -2.39
CA ASP A 93 -34.72 -0.05 -2.55
C ASP A 93 -33.27 0.44 -2.61
N HIS A 94 -32.39 -0.07 -1.74
CA HIS A 94 -30.96 0.22 -1.75
C HIS A 94 -30.31 -0.11 -3.10
N PHE A 95 -30.59 -1.29 -3.64
CA PHE A 95 -30.01 -1.75 -4.92
C PHE A 95 -30.54 -0.95 -6.10
N ASN A 96 -31.80 -0.51 -6.03
CA ASN A 96 -32.38 0.37 -7.03
C ASN A 96 -31.69 1.74 -7.03
N GLN A 97 -31.39 2.31 -5.85
CA GLN A 97 -30.64 3.56 -5.76
C GLN A 97 -29.24 3.44 -6.38
N HIS A 98 -28.52 2.35 -6.11
CA HIS A 98 -27.23 2.05 -6.75
C HIS A 98 -27.32 2.02 -8.28
N THR A 99 -28.35 1.33 -8.79
CA THR A 99 -28.59 1.20 -10.23
C THR A 99 -28.85 2.57 -10.87
N LEU A 100 -29.72 3.38 -10.24
CA LEU A 100 -30.04 4.73 -10.72
C LEU A 100 -28.81 5.64 -10.71
N PHE A 101 -27.97 5.55 -9.67
CA PHE A 101 -26.74 6.34 -9.57
C PHE A 101 -25.76 6.02 -10.69
N VAL A 102 -25.45 4.73 -10.92
CA VAL A 102 -24.54 4.30 -11.99
C VAL A 102 -25.07 4.70 -13.37
N ASN A 103 -26.38 4.55 -13.61
CA ASN A 103 -27.00 4.92 -14.87
C ASN A 103 -26.91 6.44 -15.11
N TYR A 104 -27.18 7.26 -14.09
CA TYR A 104 -27.06 8.70 -14.20
C TYR A 104 -25.65 9.12 -14.64
N ILE A 105 -24.61 8.55 -14.02
CA ILE A 105 -23.22 8.89 -14.37
C ILE A 105 -22.95 8.48 -15.81
N LYS A 106 -23.25 7.22 -16.18
CA LYS A 106 -23.05 6.72 -17.55
C LYS A 106 -23.72 7.59 -18.59
N GLU A 107 -24.98 7.98 -18.36
CA GLU A 107 -25.77 8.79 -19.30
C GLU A 107 -25.25 10.21 -19.47
N ASN A 108 -24.65 10.79 -18.42
CA ASN A 108 -24.17 12.17 -18.41
C ASN A 108 -22.65 12.28 -18.68
N THR A 109 -21.94 11.15 -18.77
CA THR A 109 -20.51 11.10 -19.08
C THR A 109 -20.19 10.47 -20.44
N VAL A 110 -21.20 10.25 -21.30
CA VAL A 110 -20.98 9.83 -22.70
C VAL A 110 -20.33 10.96 -23.48
N VAL A 111 -19.27 10.65 -24.23
CA VAL A 111 -18.46 11.56 -25.05
C VAL A 111 -19.30 12.51 -25.94
N GLY A 112 -20.51 12.10 -26.36
CA GLY A 112 -21.43 12.91 -27.16
C GLY A 112 -22.17 14.04 -26.42
N LYS A 113 -22.47 13.90 -25.12
CA LYS A 113 -23.22 14.91 -24.31
C LYS A 113 -22.33 15.91 -23.59
N ILE A 114 -21.05 15.57 -23.37
CA ILE A 114 -20.07 16.35 -22.60
C ILE A 114 -19.68 17.71 -23.26
N LYS A 115 -20.29 18.07 -24.40
CA LYS A 115 -19.99 19.32 -25.11
C LYS A 115 -20.46 20.59 -24.38
N LYS A 116 -21.27 20.48 -23.33
CA LYS A 116 -21.78 21.61 -22.54
C LYS A 116 -21.20 21.59 -21.12
N LEU A 117 -20.69 22.75 -20.68
CA LEU A 117 -20.15 22.93 -19.33
C LEU A 117 -21.23 22.71 -18.25
N GLU A 118 -22.47 23.15 -18.51
CA GLU A 118 -23.64 22.95 -17.65
C GLU A 118 -23.84 21.47 -17.27
N VAL A 119 -23.70 20.54 -18.21
CA VAL A 119 -23.83 19.09 -17.94
C VAL A 119 -22.75 18.60 -16.98
N ILE A 120 -21.52 19.14 -17.09
CA ILE A 120 -20.42 18.81 -16.18
C ILE A 120 -20.72 19.36 -14.79
N GLU A 121 -21.19 20.60 -14.69
CA GLU A 121 -21.57 21.26 -13.44
C GLU A 121 -22.66 20.48 -12.70
N ASP A 122 -23.75 20.17 -13.41
CA ASP A 122 -24.88 19.39 -12.88
C ASP A 122 -24.45 17.98 -12.46
N THR A 123 -23.57 17.33 -13.23
CA THR A 123 -23.07 15.99 -12.89
C THR A 123 -22.23 16.03 -11.62
N ILE A 124 -21.31 16.99 -11.48
CA ILE A 124 -20.48 17.12 -10.27
C ILE A 124 -21.34 17.43 -9.05
N PHE A 125 -22.34 18.32 -9.20
CA PHE A 125 -23.27 18.66 -8.14
C PHE A 125 -24.10 17.44 -7.69
N PHE A 126 -24.66 16.70 -8.65
CA PHE A 126 -25.40 15.46 -8.37
C PHE A 126 -24.53 14.43 -7.64
N LEU A 127 -23.33 14.14 -8.18
CA LEU A 127 -22.39 13.17 -7.59
C LEU A 127 -22.10 13.47 -6.13
N LYS A 128 -21.80 14.74 -5.83
CA LYS A 128 -21.45 15.20 -4.49
C LYS A 128 -22.60 15.06 -3.50
N ASN A 129 -23.80 15.50 -3.90
CA ASN A 129 -24.97 15.47 -3.02
C ASN A 129 -25.48 14.05 -2.81
N TRP A 130 -25.59 13.27 -3.89
CA TRP A 130 -26.05 11.89 -3.82
C TRP A 130 -25.13 11.06 -2.92
N LEU A 131 -23.80 11.12 -3.13
CA LEU A 131 -22.85 10.36 -2.32
C LEU A 131 -22.94 10.74 -0.84
N ASN A 132 -23.07 12.04 -0.54
CA ASN A 132 -23.18 12.52 0.84
C ASN A 132 -24.43 11.99 1.55
N GLU A 133 -25.60 12.12 0.92
CA GLU A 133 -26.86 11.69 1.52
C GLU A 133 -26.96 10.17 1.59
N HIS A 134 -26.52 9.46 0.55
CA HIS A 134 -26.58 8.00 0.49
C HIS A 134 -25.74 7.37 1.61
N ILE A 135 -24.47 7.80 1.79
CA ILE A 135 -23.64 7.27 2.88
C ILE A 135 -24.24 7.58 4.25
N LYS A 136 -24.70 8.82 4.42
CA LYS A 136 -25.19 9.31 5.71
C LYS A 136 -26.49 8.65 6.15
N ILE A 137 -27.38 8.34 5.20
CA ILE A 137 -28.73 7.85 5.45
C ILE A 137 -28.81 6.36 5.13
N GLU A 138 -28.56 5.97 3.88
CA GLU A 138 -28.83 4.62 3.37
C GLU A 138 -27.79 3.61 3.85
N ASP A 139 -26.50 3.90 3.64
CA ASP A 139 -25.43 2.99 4.05
C ASP A 139 -25.41 2.82 5.56
N ARG A 140 -25.58 3.93 6.29
CA ARG A 140 -25.70 3.89 7.75
C ARG A 140 -26.89 3.03 8.21
N SER A 141 -28.01 3.05 7.49
CA SER A 141 -29.20 2.29 7.88
C SER A 141 -28.98 0.77 7.83
N PHE A 142 -28.31 0.24 6.80
CA PHE A 142 -28.00 -1.20 6.78
C PHE A 142 -26.97 -1.58 7.85
N VAL A 143 -26.01 -0.69 8.12
CA VAL A 143 -25.01 -0.90 9.19
C VAL A 143 -25.68 -0.94 10.56
N ASP A 144 -26.55 0.02 10.86
CA ASP A 144 -27.30 0.09 12.10
C ASP A 144 -28.21 -1.13 12.28
N TYR A 145 -28.89 -1.56 11.22
CA TYR A 145 -29.69 -2.78 11.23
C TYR A 145 -28.85 -4.02 11.59
N THR A 146 -27.70 -4.18 10.94
CA THR A 146 -26.83 -5.34 11.14
C THR A 146 -26.26 -5.36 12.57
N ASN A 147 -25.81 -4.20 13.07
CA ASN A 147 -25.31 -4.03 14.43
C ASN A 147 -26.39 -4.32 15.48
N LYS A 148 -27.62 -3.84 15.29
CA LYS A 148 -28.75 -4.11 16.20
C LYS A 148 -29.11 -5.60 16.27
N ASN A 149 -28.87 -6.35 15.19
CA ASN A 149 -29.07 -7.81 15.16
C ASN A 149 -27.86 -8.62 15.65
N GLY A 150 -26.85 -7.97 16.25
CA GLY A 150 -25.67 -8.65 16.82
C GLY A 150 -24.76 -9.30 15.77
N GLN A 151 -24.83 -8.84 14.52
CA GLN A 151 -24.06 -9.40 13.41
C GLN A 151 -22.77 -8.61 13.19
N ASP A 152 -21.69 -9.32 12.89
CA ASP A 152 -20.37 -8.74 12.71
C ASP A 152 -20.03 -8.60 11.22
N ILE A 153 -20.27 -7.40 10.68
CA ILE A 153 -19.95 -7.06 9.28
C ILE A 153 -18.46 -7.24 9.01
N ASN A 154 -17.60 -6.74 9.90
CA ASN A 154 -16.15 -6.75 9.71
C ASN A 154 -15.59 -8.18 9.62
N LYS A 155 -16.12 -9.10 10.43
CA LYS A 155 -15.78 -10.52 10.33
C LYS A 155 -16.23 -11.16 9.02
N PHE A 156 -17.40 -10.79 8.50
CA PHE A 156 -17.87 -11.27 7.21
C PHE A 156 -17.01 -10.73 6.06
N VAL A 157 -16.77 -9.42 6.02
CA VAL A 157 -15.91 -8.76 5.03
C VAL A 157 -14.50 -9.34 5.04
N LYS A 158 -13.93 -9.61 6.23
CA LYS A 158 -12.62 -10.27 6.34
C LYS A 158 -12.60 -11.64 5.64
N ARG A 159 -13.65 -12.44 5.78
CA ARG A 159 -13.75 -13.73 5.06
C ARG A 159 -13.86 -13.57 3.55
N LEU A 160 -14.50 -12.51 3.07
CA LEU A 160 -14.55 -12.22 1.63
C LEU A 160 -13.15 -11.88 1.10
N ILE A 161 -12.39 -11.08 1.85
CA ILE A 161 -10.99 -10.75 1.54
C ILE A 161 -10.12 -12.02 1.54
N ASP A 162 -10.23 -12.85 2.58
CA ASP A 162 -9.39 -14.05 2.75
C ASP A 162 -9.63 -15.11 1.66
N ASN A 163 -10.82 -15.13 1.04
CA ASN A 163 -11.19 -16.07 -0.02
C ASN A 163 -11.01 -15.53 -1.44
N ASP A 164 -10.37 -14.37 -1.62
CA ASP A 164 -10.17 -13.71 -2.92
C ASP A 164 -11.50 -13.50 -3.70
N TYR A 165 -12.64 -13.43 -2.98
CA TYR A 165 -14.00 -13.43 -3.54
C TYR A 165 -14.25 -12.21 -4.42
N ILE A 166 -13.52 -11.13 -4.17
CA ILE A 166 -13.52 -9.92 -4.98
C ILE A 166 -12.07 -9.46 -5.05
N SER A 167 -11.60 -9.10 -6.24
CA SER A 167 -10.31 -8.44 -6.41
C SER A 167 -10.35 -7.04 -5.78
N LEU A 168 -10.34 -6.98 -4.45
CA LEU A 168 -10.26 -5.79 -3.60
C LEU A 168 -8.86 -5.18 -3.71
N LYS A 169 -8.44 -4.95 -4.95
CA LYS A 169 -7.18 -4.32 -5.32
C LYS A 169 -7.29 -2.84 -5.05
N VAL A 170 -7.23 -2.52 -3.76
CA VAL A 170 -7.06 -1.15 -3.31
C VAL A 170 -5.60 -0.79 -3.50
N THR A 171 -5.38 0.26 -4.27
CA THR A 171 -4.04 0.80 -4.51
C THR A 171 -3.43 1.36 -3.21
N GLU A 172 -2.11 1.37 -3.13
CA GLU A 172 -1.40 1.96 -1.99
C GLU A 172 -1.75 3.44 -1.76
N LYS A 173 -2.13 4.14 -2.83
CA LYS A 173 -2.56 5.54 -2.80
C LYS A 173 -3.91 5.71 -2.11
N GLN A 174 -4.88 4.84 -2.40
CA GLN A 174 -6.19 4.80 -1.74
C GLN A 174 -6.04 4.50 -0.24
N LYS A 175 -5.21 3.50 0.11
CA LYS A 175 -4.90 3.19 1.51
C LYS A 175 -4.31 4.41 2.22
N LYS A 176 -3.25 5.01 1.66
CA LYS A 176 -2.61 6.22 2.22
C LYS A 176 -3.62 7.33 2.50
N LEU A 177 -4.52 7.60 1.55
CA LEU A 177 -5.54 8.63 1.73
C LEU A 177 -6.48 8.28 2.89
N TYR A 178 -7.04 7.06 2.91
CA TYR A 178 -7.98 6.63 3.95
C TYR A 178 -7.43 6.79 5.37
N TYR A 179 -6.24 6.26 5.65
CA TYR A 179 -5.66 6.39 6.98
C TYR A 179 -5.29 7.83 7.34
N TYR A 180 -4.86 8.62 6.35
CA TYR A 180 -4.58 10.04 6.58
C TYR A 180 -5.86 10.83 6.97
N ILE A 181 -7.00 10.52 6.35
CA ILE A 181 -8.29 11.16 6.65
C ILE A 181 -8.81 10.77 8.03
N LEU A 182 -8.79 9.47 8.35
CA LEU A 182 -9.33 9.00 9.62
C LEU A 182 -8.50 9.43 10.83
N GLN A 183 -7.27 9.91 10.65
CA GLN A 183 -6.31 10.12 11.75
C GLN A 183 -6.13 8.86 12.63
N LYS A 184 -6.68 7.71 12.23
CA LYS A 184 -6.30 6.40 12.73
C LYS A 184 -4.82 6.27 12.41
N LYS A 185 -4.03 5.77 13.36
CA LYS A 185 -2.63 5.45 13.11
C LYS A 185 -2.58 4.61 11.85
N PHE A 186 -2.14 5.25 10.77
CA PHE A 186 -1.66 4.52 9.63
C PHE A 186 -0.55 3.66 10.19
N ASP A 187 -0.60 2.35 9.94
CA ASP A 187 0.64 1.59 9.91
C ASP A 187 1.48 2.25 8.82
N ILE A 188 2.30 3.17 9.32
CA ILE A 188 3.21 4.06 8.67
C ILE A 188 3.54 3.67 7.22
N LYS A 189 3.07 4.52 6.31
CA LYS A 189 3.95 5.06 5.26
C LYS A 189 4.08 6.56 5.46
N ILE A 190 5.10 6.89 6.25
CA ILE A 190 6.10 7.94 6.03
C ILE A 190 5.66 9.03 5.04
N GLU A 191 5.47 10.23 5.60
CA GLU A 191 5.54 11.53 4.94
C GLU A 191 6.62 11.53 3.85
N SER A 192 6.28 12.05 2.67
CA SER A 192 7.01 11.93 1.40
C SER A 192 8.48 12.37 1.48
N LYS A 193 9.36 11.42 1.80
CA LYS A 193 10.63 11.27 1.12
C LYS A 193 10.40 10.26 -0.01
N ASP A 194 11.00 10.48 -1.17
CA ASP A 194 10.90 9.53 -2.27
C ASP A 194 11.74 8.29 -1.93
N ILE A 195 11.15 7.40 -1.13
CA ILE A 195 11.79 6.16 -0.65
C ILE A 195 12.28 5.36 -1.86
N VAL A 196 11.54 5.34 -2.97
CA VAL A 196 11.96 4.61 -4.17
C VAL A 196 13.23 5.23 -4.75
N SER A 197 13.28 6.55 -4.91
CA SER A 197 14.50 7.23 -5.36
C SER A 197 15.67 7.07 -4.38
N GLU A 198 15.44 7.06 -3.06
CA GLU A 198 16.50 6.80 -2.08
C GLU A 198 16.99 5.35 -2.13
N VAL A 199 16.09 4.38 -2.29
CA VAL A 199 16.46 2.98 -2.50
C VAL A 199 17.27 2.86 -3.79
N ILE A 200 16.86 3.49 -4.89
CA ILE A 200 17.59 3.50 -6.17
C ILE A 200 18.97 4.13 -5.99
N LYS A 201 19.04 5.28 -5.32
CA LYS A 201 20.30 5.97 -5.01
C LYS A 201 21.23 5.05 -4.23
N PHE A 202 20.75 4.45 -3.16
CA PHE A 202 21.52 3.52 -2.33
C PHE A 202 21.98 2.30 -3.14
N TRP A 203 21.07 1.69 -3.91
CA TRP A 203 21.34 0.56 -4.79
C TRP A 203 22.48 0.84 -5.78
N LYS A 204 22.46 2.02 -6.41
CA LYS A 204 23.50 2.50 -7.32
C LYS A 204 24.81 2.77 -6.59
N THR A 205 24.77 3.54 -5.51
CA THR A 205 25.96 3.95 -4.73
C THR A 205 26.76 2.73 -4.27
N TYR A 206 26.09 1.71 -3.73
CA TYR A 206 26.76 0.52 -3.21
C TYR A 206 26.88 -0.62 -4.24
N LYS A 207 26.33 -0.45 -5.44
CA LYS A 207 26.32 -1.45 -6.54
C LYS A 207 25.83 -2.81 -6.04
N LEU A 208 24.65 -2.82 -5.44
CA LEU A 208 24.08 -3.96 -4.71
C LEU A 208 23.58 -5.11 -5.60
N GLY A 209 23.55 -4.93 -6.92
CA GLY A 209 23.16 -5.98 -7.86
C GLY A 209 24.13 -7.18 -7.83
N ILE A 210 23.69 -8.27 -7.20
CA ILE A 210 24.39 -9.56 -7.09
C ILE A 210 24.13 -10.42 -8.32
N GLY A 211 22.95 -10.26 -8.94
CA GLY A 211 22.56 -10.96 -10.17
C GLY A 211 21.62 -12.14 -9.97
N ILE A 212 21.34 -12.48 -8.70
CA ILE A 212 20.34 -13.48 -8.31
C ILE A 212 19.03 -12.73 -8.00
N PRO A 213 17.96 -12.86 -8.82
CA PRO A 213 16.79 -11.99 -8.72
C PRO A 213 16.11 -11.99 -7.34
N ILE A 214 15.96 -13.15 -6.71
CA ILE A 214 15.34 -13.24 -5.38
C ILE A 214 16.16 -12.51 -4.30
N LEU A 215 17.50 -12.62 -4.32
CA LEU A 215 18.38 -11.91 -3.39
C LEU A 215 18.41 -10.41 -3.69
N ASN A 216 18.40 -10.01 -4.97
CA ASN A 216 18.31 -8.59 -5.33
C ASN A 216 17.00 -7.97 -4.82
N MET A 217 15.88 -8.64 -5.05
CA MET A 217 14.55 -8.25 -4.57
C MET A 217 14.53 -8.13 -3.05
N GLN A 218 15.09 -9.12 -2.37
CA GLN A 218 15.24 -9.13 -0.93
C GLN A 218 16.12 -7.96 -0.43
N ASN A 219 17.30 -7.75 -1.01
CA ASN A 219 18.21 -6.69 -0.57
C ASN A 219 17.60 -5.29 -0.77
N LEU A 220 16.80 -5.08 -1.81
CA LEU A 220 16.03 -3.84 -1.99
C LEU A 220 15.01 -3.63 -0.87
N TRP A 221 14.37 -4.68 -0.39
CA TRP A 221 13.44 -4.59 0.73
C TRP A 221 14.16 -4.24 2.04
N LEU A 222 15.33 -4.83 2.31
CA LEU A 222 16.17 -4.43 3.45
C LEU A 222 16.57 -2.96 3.39
N VAL A 223 17.01 -2.49 2.22
CA VAL A 223 17.37 -1.08 2.00
C VAL A 223 16.16 -0.18 2.24
N LYS A 224 14.96 -0.57 1.76
CA LYS A 224 13.71 0.14 2.05
C LYS A 224 13.46 0.22 3.56
N LEU A 225 13.51 -0.89 4.28
CA LEU A 225 13.29 -0.90 5.75
C LEU A 225 14.31 -0.03 6.49
N MET A 226 15.56 -0.02 6.04
CA MET A 226 16.62 0.82 6.59
C MET A 226 16.36 2.31 6.34
N ILE A 227 15.95 2.72 5.15
CA ILE A 227 15.59 4.12 4.85
C ILE A 227 14.39 4.55 5.70
N GLU A 228 13.40 3.68 5.85
CA GLU A 228 12.26 3.95 6.73
C GLU A 228 12.68 4.07 8.21
N LEU A 229 13.69 3.30 8.62
CA LEU A 229 14.26 3.36 9.97
C LEU A 229 14.99 4.68 10.19
N GLU A 230 15.77 5.14 9.22
CA GLU A 230 16.41 6.46 9.25
C GLU A 230 15.39 7.58 9.38
N TYR A 231 14.36 7.53 8.54
CA TYR A 231 13.28 8.51 8.54
C TYR A 231 12.53 8.57 9.87
N SER A 232 12.42 7.43 10.57
CA SER A 232 11.81 7.39 11.90
C SER A 232 12.54 8.29 12.91
N PHE A 233 13.86 8.41 12.82
CA PHE A 233 14.65 9.26 13.71
C PHE A 233 14.47 10.75 13.41
N GLU A 234 14.11 11.09 12.17
CA GLU A 234 13.81 12.47 11.74
C GLU A 234 12.43 12.93 12.25
N GLN A 235 11.57 12.02 12.71
CA GLN A 235 10.23 12.35 13.19
C GLN A 235 10.26 13.13 14.49
N LYS A 236 9.69 14.34 14.47
CA LYS A 236 9.53 15.20 15.66
C LYS A 236 8.48 14.66 16.64
N ASN A 237 7.48 13.93 16.15
CA ASN A 237 6.42 13.37 17.01
C ASN A 237 6.86 12.02 17.61
N PRO A 238 6.97 11.90 18.95
CA PRO A 238 7.46 10.69 19.61
C PRO A 238 6.52 9.48 19.48
N LEU A 239 5.21 9.70 19.36
CA LEU A 239 4.24 8.61 19.15
C LEU A 239 4.39 8.01 17.75
N ILE A 240 4.48 8.87 16.73
CA ILE A 240 4.72 8.46 15.34
C ILE A 240 6.05 7.73 15.25
N ARG A 241 7.13 8.30 15.81
CA ARG A 241 8.45 7.65 15.89
C ARG A 241 8.35 6.24 16.49
N LYS A 242 7.69 6.10 17.64
CA LYS A 242 7.53 4.82 18.35
C LYS A 242 6.78 3.78 17.52
N ASP A 243 5.75 4.17 16.79
CA ASP A 243 4.99 3.25 15.93
C ASP A 243 5.80 2.82 14.70
N ILE A 244 6.53 3.75 14.05
CA ILE A 244 7.41 3.43 12.90
C ILE A 244 8.42 2.38 13.32
N LEU A 245 9.08 2.66 14.43
CA LEU A 245 10.09 1.80 15.04
C LEU A 245 9.52 0.41 15.33
N ARG A 246 8.35 0.30 15.98
CA ARG A 246 7.71 -1.00 16.26
C ARG A 246 7.36 -1.78 15.00
N ARG A 247 6.79 -1.13 13.99
CA ARG A 247 6.44 -1.74 12.70
C ARG A 247 7.69 -2.28 12.01
N ILE A 248 8.71 -1.44 11.86
CA ILE A 248 9.97 -1.81 11.18
C ILE A 248 10.64 -2.98 11.88
N PHE A 249 10.72 -2.98 13.20
CA PHE A 249 11.34 -4.10 13.93
C PHE A 249 10.59 -5.41 13.74
N ARG A 250 9.25 -5.37 13.75
CA ARG A 250 8.43 -6.56 13.47
C ARG A 250 8.66 -7.07 12.04
N GLU A 251 8.73 -6.15 11.08
CA GLU A 251 9.02 -6.49 9.68
C GLU A 251 10.43 -7.04 9.50
N VAL A 252 11.46 -6.35 10.01
CA VAL A 252 12.86 -6.78 9.97
C VAL A 252 13.01 -8.16 10.57
N GLU A 253 12.37 -8.45 11.71
CA GLU A 253 12.47 -9.74 12.40
C GLU A 253 11.99 -10.91 11.54
N VAL A 254 10.82 -10.78 10.93
CA VAL A 254 10.28 -11.82 10.04
C VAL A 254 11.14 -11.91 8.79
N TYR A 255 11.47 -10.75 8.24
CA TYR A 255 12.11 -10.62 6.96
C TYR A 255 13.56 -11.16 6.95
N TYR A 256 14.39 -10.80 7.95
CA TYR A 256 15.79 -11.22 7.95
C TYR A 256 15.89 -12.75 8.06
N ARG A 257 14.97 -13.41 8.78
CA ARG A 257 14.99 -14.88 8.92
C ARG A 257 14.80 -15.53 7.55
N GLU A 258 13.78 -15.11 6.81
CA GLU A 258 13.52 -15.62 5.47
C GLU A 258 14.66 -15.29 4.50
N HIS A 259 15.21 -14.08 4.58
CA HIS A 259 16.35 -13.67 3.76
C HIS A 259 17.59 -14.52 4.04
N PHE A 260 17.95 -14.71 5.32
CA PHE A 260 19.07 -15.55 5.73
C PHE A 260 18.82 -17.01 5.33
N ASP A 261 17.62 -17.54 5.48
CA ASP A 261 17.31 -18.91 5.08
C ASP A 261 17.53 -19.11 3.57
N VAL A 262 17.13 -18.15 2.73
CA VAL A 262 17.39 -18.15 1.29
C VAL A 262 18.90 -18.09 1.02
N GLU A 263 19.57 -17.12 1.63
CA GLU A 263 21.00 -16.86 1.43
C GLU A 263 21.86 -18.06 1.86
N GLU A 264 21.66 -18.55 3.08
CA GLU A 264 22.37 -19.70 3.64
C GLU A 264 22.09 -20.98 2.85
N SER A 265 20.86 -21.17 2.37
CA SER A 265 20.51 -22.30 1.50
C SER A 265 21.31 -22.27 0.19
N ILE A 266 21.47 -21.09 -0.41
CA ILE A 266 22.29 -20.90 -1.62
C ILE A 266 23.77 -21.16 -1.28
N LEU A 267 24.30 -20.59 -0.20
CA LEU A 267 25.69 -20.79 0.23
C LEU A 267 26.02 -22.26 0.51
N ARG A 268 25.11 -23.00 1.17
CA ARG A 268 25.24 -24.44 1.40
C ARG A 268 25.22 -25.19 0.06
N GLY A 269 24.21 -24.95 -0.77
CA GLY A 269 24.04 -25.64 -2.05
C GLY A 269 25.18 -25.41 -3.05
N MET A 270 25.88 -24.28 -2.94
CA MET A 270 26.98 -23.90 -3.84
C MET A 270 28.38 -24.10 -3.23
N ASN A 271 28.47 -24.65 -2.02
CA ASN A 271 29.74 -24.86 -1.30
C ASN A 271 30.64 -23.62 -1.24
N PHE A 272 30.05 -22.47 -0.91
CA PHE A 272 30.80 -21.22 -0.84
C PHE A 272 31.89 -21.25 0.26
N PRO A 273 33.15 -20.91 -0.07
CA PRO A 273 34.21 -20.72 0.93
C PRO A 273 33.89 -19.52 1.83
N GLY A 274 33.92 -19.70 3.14
CA GLY A 274 33.55 -18.66 4.11
C GLY A 274 32.09 -18.69 4.58
N LYS A 275 31.31 -19.72 4.19
CA LYS A 275 29.90 -19.85 4.61
C LYS A 275 29.74 -19.99 6.13
N ILE A 276 30.72 -20.56 6.83
CA ILE A 276 30.67 -20.73 8.28
C ILE A 276 30.76 -19.37 8.97
N GLU A 277 31.72 -18.54 8.55
CA GLU A 277 31.89 -17.18 9.06
C GLU A 277 30.69 -16.29 8.71
N HIS A 278 30.08 -16.49 7.55
CA HIS A 278 28.85 -15.81 7.15
C HIS A 278 27.67 -16.17 8.06
N PHE A 279 27.45 -17.47 8.31
CA PHE A 279 26.36 -17.94 9.18
C PHE A 279 26.54 -17.42 10.61
N LYS A 280 27.79 -17.38 11.09
CA LYS A 280 28.09 -16.80 12.40
C LYS A 280 27.65 -15.33 12.49
N LYS A 281 27.87 -14.52 11.45
CA LYS A 281 27.39 -13.12 11.43
C LYS A 281 25.86 -13.01 11.51
N HIS A 282 25.14 -13.95 10.89
CA HIS A 282 23.68 -14.03 11.01
C HIS A 282 23.24 -14.43 12.41
N ASP A 283 23.94 -15.38 13.03
CA ASP A 283 23.63 -15.83 14.38
C ASP A 283 23.92 -14.74 15.41
N ASP A 284 25.04 -14.02 15.27
CA ASP A 284 25.40 -12.88 16.13
C ASP A 284 24.30 -11.78 16.08
N ILE A 285 23.78 -11.43 14.91
CA ILE A 285 22.72 -10.42 14.80
C ILE A 285 21.36 -10.93 15.30
N LYS A 286 21.05 -12.22 15.10
CA LYS A 286 19.84 -12.85 15.68
C LYS A 286 19.86 -12.74 17.20
N GLU A 287 20.99 -13.06 17.83
CA GLU A 287 21.18 -12.99 19.28
C GLU A 287 21.09 -11.54 19.79
N LEU A 288 21.67 -10.59 19.06
CA LEU A 288 21.57 -9.17 19.40
C LEU A 288 20.12 -8.68 19.39
N ILE A 289 19.35 -9.02 18.35
CA ILE A 289 17.93 -8.64 18.24
C ILE A 289 17.12 -9.30 19.36
N HIS A 290 17.36 -10.60 19.63
CA HIS A 290 16.63 -11.35 20.65
C HIS A 290 16.90 -10.81 22.07
N SER A 291 18.15 -10.51 22.41
CA SER A 291 18.52 -9.96 23.72
C SER A 291 17.87 -8.59 23.98
N HIS A 292 17.81 -7.72 22.97
CA HIS A 292 17.17 -6.42 23.10
C HIS A 292 15.64 -6.51 23.17
N LYS A 293 15.02 -7.49 22.51
CA LYS A 293 13.56 -7.73 22.61
C LYS A 293 13.13 -8.00 24.05
N LYS A 294 13.88 -8.83 24.77
CA LYS A 294 13.65 -9.13 26.18
C LYS A 294 13.71 -7.86 27.06
N GLN A 295 14.61 -6.93 26.74
CA GLN A 295 14.72 -5.64 27.43
C GLN A 295 13.57 -4.67 27.08
N MET A 296 13.08 -4.70 25.84
CA MET A 296 11.97 -3.85 25.38
C MET A 296 10.62 -4.24 26.00
N GLU A 297 10.41 -5.53 26.28
CA GLU A 297 9.23 -6.02 27.00
C GLU A 297 9.17 -5.46 28.44
N THR A 298 10.33 -5.17 29.04
CA THR A 298 10.44 -4.59 30.39
C THR A 298 10.44 -3.06 30.44
N ASN A 299 11.10 -2.37 29.48
CA ASN A 299 11.37 -0.92 29.58
C ASN A 299 10.41 -0.01 28.80
N LYS A 300 9.36 -0.55 28.14
CA LYS A 300 8.28 0.17 27.39
C LYS A 300 8.71 1.13 26.27
N GLU A 301 10.00 1.44 26.14
CA GLU A 301 10.60 2.26 25.09
C GLU A 301 11.71 1.49 24.38
N MET A 302 11.93 1.86 23.11
CA MET A 302 12.91 1.20 22.28
C MET A 302 14.23 1.96 22.29
N PRO A 303 15.37 1.29 22.55
CA PRO A 303 16.66 1.96 22.53
C PRO A 303 17.00 2.47 21.13
N ARG A 304 17.26 3.77 21.00
CA ARG A 304 17.79 4.39 19.77
C ARG A 304 19.08 3.69 19.30
N GLU A 305 19.88 3.23 20.24
CA GLU A 305 21.11 2.49 20.01
C GLU A 305 20.90 1.23 19.18
N LEU A 306 19.92 0.38 19.51
CA LEU A 306 19.62 -0.83 18.75
C LEU A 306 19.28 -0.54 17.29
N ALA A 307 18.49 0.50 17.05
CA ALA A 307 18.10 0.89 15.70
C ALA A 307 19.30 1.44 14.89
N VAL A 308 20.24 2.13 15.53
CA VAL A 308 21.52 2.52 14.91
C VAL A 308 22.39 1.29 14.63
N THR A 309 22.48 0.35 15.56
CA THR A 309 23.25 -0.89 15.39
C THR A 309 22.71 -1.74 14.25
N LEU A 310 21.38 -1.93 14.17
CA LEU A 310 20.76 -2.66 13.07
C LEU A 310 20.98 -2.00 11.72
N LYS A 311 20.84 -0.66 11.66
CA LYS A 311 21.17 0.08 10.44
C LYS A 311 22.61 -0.20 10.01
N ASN A 312 23.58 -0.02 10.90
CA ASN A 312 25.00 -0.18 10.56
C ASN A 312 25.32 -1.61 10.13
N TRP A 313 24.74 -2.59 10.82
CA TRP A 313 24.87 -3.99 10.46
C TRP A 313 24.28 -4.28 9.07
N LEU A 314 23.05 -3.85 8.80
CA LEU A 314 22.37 -4.06 7.52
C LEU A 314 23.13 -3.42 6.35
N VAL A 315 23.59 -2.17 6.51
CA VAL A 315 24.42 -1.49 5.51
C VAL A 315 25.67 -2.31 5.22
N SER A 316 26.37 -2.74 6.27
CA SER A 316 27.61 -3.50 6.13
C SER A 316 27.37 -4.85 5.46
N HIS A 317 26.37 -5.59 5.92
CA HIS A 317 26.01 -6.92 5.44
C HIS A 317 25.65 -6.90 3.95
N VAL A 318 24.67 -6.10 3.58
CA VAL A 318 24.18 -6.03 2.19
C VAL A 318 25.24 -5.45 1.24
N SER A 319 26.04 -4.48 1.69
CA SER A 319 27.02 -3.80 0.84
C SER A 319 28.35 -4.56 0.68
N PHE A 320 28.73 -5.36 1.68
CA PHE A 320 30.04 -6.02 1.71
C PHE A 320 29.97 -7.55 1.80
N GLU A 321 29.07 -8.14 2.59
CA GLU A 321 28.97 -9.59 2.77
C GLU A 321 28.19 -10.23 1.62
N ASP A 322 26.91 -9.89 1.43
CA ASP A 322 26.06 -10.44 0.36
C ASP A 322 26.65 -10.16 -1.02
N LYS A 323 27.37 -9.03 -1.16
CA LYS A 323 28.01 -8.68 -2.41
C LYS A 323 29.10 -9.68 -2.83
N LYS A 324 29.70 -10.42 -1.89
CA LYS A 324 30.67 -11.49 -2.19
C LYS A 324 30.03 -12.60 -3.05
N PHE A 325 28.71 -12.75 -3.00
CA PHE A 325 27.95 -13.71 -3.81
C PHE A 325 28.02 -13.39 -5.29
N LYS A 326 28.26 -12.13 -5.65
CA LYS A 326 28.35 -11.73 -7.06
C LYS A 326 29.42 -12.54 -7.79
N LYS A 327 30.57 -12.77 -7.16
CA LYS A 327 31.66 -13.58 -7.74
C LYS A 327 31.28 -15.06 -7.86
N LEU A 328 30.57 -15.60 -6.85
CA LEU A 328 30.05 -16.97 -6.88
C LEU A 328 29.04 -17.14 -8.02
N TYR A 329 28.07 -16.22 -8.12
CA TYR A 329 27.03 -16.23 -9.15
C TYR A 329 27.62 -16.12 -10.56
N SER A 330 28.57 -15.22 -10.78
CA SER A 330 29.20 -15.09 -12.09
C SER A 330 29.92 -16.37 -12.55
N LYS A 331 30.50 -17.14 -11.62
CA LYS A 331 31.17 -18.42 -11.94
C LYS A 331 30.21 -19.58 -12.14
N ASN A 332 29.11 -19.61 -11.40
CA ASN A 332 28.19 -20.77 -11.31
C ASN A 332 26.75 -20.43 -11.74
N LYS A 333 26.57 -19.46 -12.63
CA LYS A 333 25.27 -18.84 -12.96
C LYS A 333 24.16 -19.85 -13.23
N GLU A 334 24.44 -20.86 -14.06
CA GLU A 334 23.45 -21.86 -14.44
C GLU A 334 23.02 -22.74 -13.24
N SER A 335 23.99 -23.25 -12.49
CA SER A 335 23.74 -24.06 -11.29
C SER A 335 22.95 -23.29 -10.23
N VAL A 336 23.35 -22.04 -9.95
CA VAL A 336 22.63 -21.17 -9.00
C VAL A 336 21.21 -20.90 -9.49
N THR A 337 21.03 -20.57 -10.77
CA THR A 337 19.70 -20.29 -11.34
C THR A 337 18.79 -21.52 -11.25
N LYS A 338 19.29 -22.70 -11.60
CA LYS A 338 18.54 -23.96 -11.52
C LYS A 338 18.16 -24.27 -10.07
N PHE A 339 19.10 -24.14 -9.14
CA PHE A 339 18.87 -24.35 -7.71
C PHE A 339 17.79 -23.42 -7.16
N VAL A 340 17.90 -22.11 -7.42
CA VAL A 340 16.92 -21.11 -6.95
C VAL A 340 15.54 -21.38 -7.54
N LYS A 341 15.44 -21.65 -8.85
CA LYS A 341 14.17 -22.00 -9.50
C LYS A 341 13.53 -23.22 -8.86
N GLN A 342 14.30 -24.27 -8.60
CA GLN A 342 13.78 -25.47 -7.95
C GLN A 342 13.27 -25.18 -6.54
N LYS A 343 14.01 -24.40 -5.73
CA LYS A 343 13.57 -24.03 -4.38
C LYS A 343 12.28 -23.20 -4.37
N ILE A 344 12.06 -22.36 -5.39
CA ILE A 344 10.80 -21.63 -5.57
C ILE A 344 9.66 -22.59 -5.93
N ILE A 345 9.88 -23.52 -6.87
CA ILE A 345 8.89 -24.56 -7.25
C ILE A 345 8.51 -25.42 -6.05
N ASP A 346 9.49 -25.82 -5.24
CA ASP A 346 9.30 -26.61 -4.02
C ASP A 346 8.65 -25.80 -2.87
N LYS A 347 8.32 -24.52 -3.10
CA LYS A 347 7.79 -23.57 -2.10
C LYS A 347 8.69 -23.38 -0.88
N LYS A 348 9.99 -23.67 -1.02
CA LYS A 348 11.00 -23.44 0.03
C LYS A 348 11.47 -21.99 0.05
N PHE A 349 11.46 -21.32 -1.10
CA PHE A 349 11.72 -19.89 -1.20
C PHE A 349 10.42 -19.16 -1.55
N ILE A 350 9.99 -18.26 -0.66
CA ILE A 350 8.75 -17.51 -0.80
C ILE A 350 9.06 -16.19 -1.51
N ILE A 351 8.25 -15.85 -2.53
CA ILE A 351 8.29 -14.56 -3.20
C ILE A 351 7.09 -13.75 -2.71
N HIS A 352 7.35 -12.73 -1.89
CA HIS A 352 6.30 -11.85 -1.41
C HIS A 352 5.91 -10.84 -2.49
N PRO A 353 4.60 -10.66 -2.79
CA PRO A 353 4.14 -9.75 -3.84
C PRO A 353 4.64 -8.31 -3.67
N GLU A 354 4.74 -7.82 -2.43
CA GLU A 354 5.20 -6.46 -2.14
C GLU A 354 6.67 -6.26 -2.49
N GLN A 355 7.51 -7.27 -2.23
CA GLN A 355 8.93 -7.26 -2.57
C GLN A 355 9.11 -7.34 -4.09
N LEU A 356 8.34 -8.20 -4.76
CA LEU A 356 8.35 -8.34 -6.21
C LEU A 356 7.92 -7.03 -6.90
N ASN A 357 6.89 -6.38 -6.39
CA ASN A 357 6.42 -5.10 -6.90
C ASN A 357 7.49 -4.01 -6.77
N LEU A 358 8.10 -3.87 -5.58
CA LEU A 358 9.20 -2.93 -5.37
C LEU A 358 10.36 -3.21 -6.33
N TYR A 359 10.76 -4.48 -6.45
CA TYR A 359 11.82 -4.90 -7.36
C TYR A 359 11.50 -4.57 -8.82
N SER A 360 10.27 -4.81 -9.25
CA SER A 360 9.81 -4.56 -10.62
C SER A 360 9.83 -3.06 -10.96
N VAL A 361 9.30 -2.23 -10.05
CA VAL A 361 9.34 -0.76 -10.19
C VAL A 361 10.77 -0.25 -10.30
N ILE A 362 11.65 -0.68 -9.40
CA ILE A 362 13.05 -0.25 -9.39
C ILE A 362 13.78 -0.73 -10.64
N LYS A 363 13.51 -1.96 -11.09
CA LYS A 363 14.10 -2.50 -12.32
C LYS A 363 13.73 -1.66 -13.55
N VAL A 364 12.45 -1.32 -13.72
CA VAL A 364 11.97 -0.46 -14.81
C VAL A 364 12.63 0.92 -14.74
N MET A 365 12.74 1.51 -13.55
CA MET A 365 13.38 2.83 -13.38
C MET A 365 14.87 2.80 -13.72
N LEU A 366 15.59 1.73 -13.34
CA LEU A 366 17.00 1.55 -13.69
C LEU A 366 17.22 1.30 -15.18
N GLU A 367 16.26 0.66 -15.87
CA GLU A 367 16.30 0.42 -17.32
C GLU A 367 16.00 1.70 -18.10
N ALA A 368 14.99 2.48 -17.71
CA ALA A 368 14.63 3.75 -18.35
C ALA A 368 15.74 4.81 -18.31
N GLU A 369 16.57 4.82 -17.26
CA GLU A 369 17.73 5.72 -17.14
C GLU A 369 18.98 5.24 -17.91
N ALA A 370 18.99 4.00 -18.40
CA ALA A 370 20.09 3.47 -19.22
C ALA A 370 19.88 3.73 -20.72
N GLU A 371 18.64 4.05 -21.12
CA GLU A 371 18.23 4.33 -22.50
C GLU A 371 18.22 5.83 -22.85
N GLY A 372 18.39 6.72 -21.86
CA GLY A 372 18.54 8.17 -22.02
C GLY A 372 19.88 8.66 -21.51
#